data_AF-A0A1G6K2M4-F1
#
_entry.id   AF-A0A1G6K2M4-F1
#
_cell.length_a   1.000
_cell.length_b   1.000
_cell.length_c   1.000
_cell.angle_alpha   90.00
_cell.angle_beta   90.00
_cell.angle_gamma   90.00
#
_symmetry.space_group_name_H-M   'P 1'
#
loop_
_entity.id
_entity.type
_entity.pdbx_description
1 polymer ?
#
loop_
_entity_poly.entity_id
_entity_poly.type
_entity_poly.pdbx_seq_one_letter_code
_entity_poly.pdbx_strand_id
1 'polypeptide(L)'
;MSREPLPPLTRTEVRALLAHYRVTGLTPPTDAQVSTWLRELAGHSAGECHAALTALQAHHHGRITPDDVVRRIAAARAAPAATGSLAPVVPIRRRDRRERAAAMAAGARGIAAVYAAMGWQRNPDHAAARRVPCPFCKARPGEVCSPLTRDRAGRREHRDRATRMHPSRLAAAPPTRPAAAPTVETTR
;
A
#
# COMPACT_ATOMS: atom_id res chain seq x y z
N MET A 1 1.14 16.13 31.23
CA MET A 1 1.73 16.26 29.88
C MET A 1 1.28 17.60 29.31
N SER A 2 2.15 18.60 29.35
CA SER A 2 1.86 19.94 28.86
C SER A 2 1.67 19.89 27.35
N ARG A 3 0.47 20.24 26.87
CA ARG A 3 0.21 20.44 25.43
C ARG A 3 1.14 21.56 24.96
N GLU A 4 2.10 21.25 24.10
CA GLU A 4 2.78 22.29 23.34
C GLU A 4 1.70 23.10 22.59
N PRO A 5 1.74 24.44 22.66
CA PRO A 5 0.81 25.27 21.92
C PRO A 5 1.09 25.08 20.43
N LEU A 6 0.23 24.30 19.78
CA LEU A 6 0.26 24.15 18.33
C LEU A 6 0.11 25.53 17.68
N PRO A 7 0.89 25.84 16.63
CA PRO A 7 0.82 27.14 15.99
C PRO A 7 -0.60 27.40 15.48
N PRO A 8 -1.12 28.64 15.62
CA PRO A 8 -2.46 28.99 15.19
C PRO A 8 -2.60 28.84 13.67
N LEU A 9 -3.77 28.38 13.24
CA LEU A 9 -4.11 28.17 11.84
C LEU A 9 -4.01 29.48 11.05
N THR A 10 -3.18 29.50 10.01
CA THR A 10 -2.93 30.68 9.18
C THR A 10 -3.87 30.75 7.98
N ARG A 11 -4.05 31.95 7.40
CA ARG A 11 -4.86 32.13 6.17
C ARG A 11 -4.35 31.27 5.01
N THR A 12 -3.03 31.13 4.88
CA THR A 12 -2.40 30.33 3.83
C THR A 12 -2.72 28.84 4.01
N GLU A 13 -2.69 28.33 5.25
CA GLU A 13 -3.07 26.96 5.55
C GLU A 13 -4.54 26.69 5.27
N VAL A 14 -5.46 27.59 5.66
CA VAL A 14 -6.88 27.46 5.34
C VAL A 14 -7.10 27.43 3.83
N ARG A 15 -6.47 28.34 3.08
CA ARG A 15 -6.58 28.37 1.63
C ARG A 15 -6.06 27.07 1.00
N ALA A 16 -4.93 26.54 1.49
CA ALA A 16 -4.37 25.27 1.04
C ALA A 16 -5.31 24.09 1.35
N LEU A 17 -5.91 24.05 2.54
CA LEU A 17 -6.87 23.01 2.93
C LEU A 17 -8.12 23.04 2.03
N LEU A 18 -8.72 24.21 1.84
CA LEU A 18 -9.92 24.36 1.01
C LEU A 18 -9.68 23.91 -0.43
N ALA A 19 -8.53 24.28 -1.00
CA ALA A 19 -8.14 23.90 -2.36
C ALA A 19 -7.81 22.40 -2.47
N HIS A 20 -7.05 21.85 -1.50
CA HIS A 20 -6.63 20.45 -1.50
C HIS A 20 -7.83 19.50 -1.43
N TYR A 21 -8.77 19.79 -0.54
CA TYR A 21 -9.96 18.96 -0.32
C TYR A 21 -11.14 19.32 -1.25
N ARG A 22 -10.95 20.29 -2.15
CA ARG A 22 -11.97 20.78 -3.09
C ARG A 22 -13.29 21.13 -2.40
N VAL A 23 -13.21 21.73 -1.21
CA VAL A 23 -14.37 22.07 -0.38
C VAL A 23 -15.30 23.04 -1.12
N THR A 24 -14.72 23.94 -1.92
CA THR A 24 -15.43 24.91 -2.77
C THR A 24 -15.66 24.39 -4.20
N GLY A 25 -15.47 23.09 -4.45
CA GLY A 25 -15.54 22.49 -5.78
C GLY A 25 -14.27 22.72 -6.62
N LEU A 26 -14.45 22.92 -7.93
CA LEU A 26 -13.35 23.16 -8.87
C LEU A 26 -12.86 24.62 -8.88
N THR A 27 -13.62 25.53 -8.28
CA THR A 27 -13.27 26.95 -8.19
C THR A 27 -12.37 27.22 -6.98
N PRO A 28 -11.36 28.10 -7.13
CA PRO A 28 -10.52 28.49 -6.01
C PRO A 28 -11.36 29.16 -4.90
N PRO A 29 -11.00 28.99 -3.62
CA PRO A 29 -11.74 29.57 -2.51
C PRO A 29 -11.61 31.10 -2.51
N THR A 30 -12.72 31.79 -2.33
CA THR A 30 -12.75 33.25 -2.22
C THR A 30 -12.20 33.71 -0.87
N ASP A 31 -11.74 34.96 -0.78
CA ASP A 31 -11.22 35.50 0.48
C ASP A 31 -12.27 35.58 1.59
N ALA A 32 -13.53 35.79 1.23
CA ALA A 32 -14.65 35.72 2.17
C ALA A 32 -14.77 34.30 2.76
N GLN A 33 -14.69 33.26 1.92
CA GLN A 33 -14.73 31.87 2.37
C GLN A 33 -13.54 31.54 3.27
N VAL A 34 -12.31 31.95 2.89
CA VAL A 34 -11.12 31.75 3.73
C VAL A 34 -11.27 32.45 5.09
N SER A 35 -11.78 33.68 5.12
CA SER A 35 -12.02 34.41 6.37
C SER A 35 -13.06 33.73 7.26
N THR A 36 -14.15 33.21 6.69
CA THR A 36 -15.16 32.47 7.44
C THR A 36 -14.56 31.21 8.04
N TRP A 37 -13.89 30.39 7.22
CA TRP A 37 -13.27 29.15 7.67
C TRP A 37 -12.19 29.39 8.74
N LEU A 38 -11.39 30.44 8.61
CA LEU A 38 -10.38 30.78 9.60
C LEU A 38 -11.00 31.17 10.96
N ARG A 39 -12.14 31.86 10.94
CA ARG A 39 -12.86 32.25 12.16
C ARG A 39 -13.50 31.04 12.85
N GLU A 40 -14.17 30.19 12.08
CA GLU A 40 -14.85 29.00 12.60
C GLU A 40 -13.87 27.93 13.10
N LEU A 41 -12.69 27.82 12.48
CA LEU A 41 -11.65 26.87 12.87
C LEU A 41 -10.63 27.46 13.86
N ALA A 42 -10.92 28.62 14.44
CA ALA A 42 -10.07 29.24 15.43
C ALA A 42 -9.91 28.32 16.66
N GLY A 43 -8.67 28.07 17.08
CA GLY A 43 -8.37 27.16 18.20
C GLY A 43 -8.19 25.68 17.80
N HIS A 44 -8.28 25.36 16.50
CA HIS A 44 -7.90 24.07 15.96
C HIS A 44 -6.57 24.15 15.20
N SER A 45 -5.76 23.10 15.30
CA SER A 45 -4.51 23.02 14.55
C SER A 45 -4.73 22.62 13.08
N ALA A 46 -3.79 22.98 12.20
CA ALA A 46 -3.82 22.56 10.80
C ALA A 46 -3.88 21.02 10.65
N GLY A 47 -3.17 20.29 11.52
CA GLY A 47 -3.18 18.83 11.55
C GLY A 47 -4.54 18.24 11.89
N GLU A 48 -5.25 18.80 12.88
CA GLU A 48 -6.60 18.37 13.24
C GLU A 48 -7.60 18.63 12.12
N CYS A 49 -7.51 19.78 11.47
CA CYS A 49 -8.36 20.12 10.32
C CYS A 49 -8.12 19.18 9.13
N HIS A 50 -6.84 18.85 8.85
CA HIS A 50 -6.46 17.92 7.78
C HIS A 50 -6.99 16.51 8.06
N ALA A 51 -6.82 16.00 9.28
CA ALA A 51 -7.32 14.69 9.68
C ALA A 51 -8.85 14.60 9.59
N ALA A 52 -9.55 15.65 10.04
CA ALA A 52 -11.00 15.72 9.98
C ALA A 52 -11.53 15.77 8.53
N LEU A 53 -10.93 16.60 7.67
CA LEU A 53 -11.32 16.72 6.26
C LEU A 53 -11.08 15.40 5.49
N THR A 54 -9.97 14.71 5.78
CA THR A 54 -9.68 13.39 5.20
C THR A 54 -10.75 12.37 5.58
N ALA A 55 -11.16 12.33 6.85
CA ALA A 55 -12.20 11.42 7.32
C ALA A 55 -13.58 11.78 6.73
N LEU A 56 -13.91 13.06 6.60
CA LEU A 56 -15.18 13.51 6.03
C LEU A 56 -15.27 13.16 4.54
N GLN A 57 -14.21 13.29 3.76
CA GLN A 57 -14.25 12.92 2.33
C GLN A 57 -14.62 11.45 2.07
N ALA A 58 -14.28 10.54 2.99
CA ALA A 58 -14.57 9.12 2.83
C ALA A 58 -16.06 8.78 3.04
N HIS A 59 -16.80 9.62 3.77
CA HIS A 59 -18.15 9.27 4.27
C HIS A 59 -19.21 10.34 3.98
N HIS A 60 -18.80 11.53 3.53
CA HIS A 60 -19.70 12.66 3.33
C HIS A 60 -20.07 12.80 1.86
N HIS A 61 -21.36 12.70 1.54
CA HIS A 61 -21.88 12.80 0.18
C HIS A 61 -22.36 14.22 -0.19
N GLY A 62 -22.05 15.22 0.64
CA GLY A 62 -22.45 16.62 0.44
C GLY A 62 -21.30 17.62 0.57
N ARG A 63 -21.63 18.92 0.48
CA ARG A 63 -20.68 20.01 0.74
C ARG A 63 -20.22 19.96 2.19
N ILE A 64 -18.92 19.90 2.40
CA ILE A 64 -18.32 19.93 3.73
C ILE A 64 -18.33 21.38 4.24
N THR A 65 -18.85 21.58 5.45
CA THR A 65 -18.90 22.87 6.14
C THR A 65 -17.86 22.95 7.26
N PRO A 66 -17.51 24.15 7.76
CA PRO A 66 -16.63 24.29 8.92
C PRO A 66 -17.16 23.55 10.16
N ASP A 67 -18.48 23.57 10.38
CA ASP A 67 -19.12 22.90 11.52
C ASP A 67 -18.92 21.37 11.47
N ASP A 68 -18.95 20.77 10.27
CA ASP A 68 -18.65 19.34 10.09
C ASP A 68 -17.24 19.00 10.57
N VAL A 69 -16.28 19.87 10.26
CA VAL A 69 -14.88 19.71 10.68
C VAL A 69 -14.75 19.82 12.20
N VAL A 70 -15.36 20.83 12.81
CA VAL A 70 -15.36 21.03 14.27
C VAL A 70 -15.99 19.83 14.98
N ARG A 71 -17.18 19.39 14.54
CA ARG A 71 -17.85 18.20 15.09
C ARG A 71 -16.99 16.95 14.97
N ARG A 72 -16.31 16.77 13.84
CA ARG A 72 -15.44 15.61 13.63
C ARG A 72 -14.21 15.62 14.54
N ILE A 73 -13.61 16.80 14.75
CA ILE A 73 -12.50 16.98 15.70
C ILE A 73 -12.97 16.70 17.13
N ALA A 74 -14.13 17.22 17.53
CA ALA A 74 -14.72 16.97 18.83
C ALA A 74 -14.98 15.47 19.05
N ALA A 75 -15.57 14.78 18.07
CA ALA A 75 -15.79 13.34 18.11
C ALA A 75 -14.46 12.55 18.18
N ALA A 76 -13.42 12.99 17.46
CA ALA A 76 -12.10 12.36 17.52
C ALA A 76 -11.43 12.53 18.89
N ARG A 77 -11.62 13.69 19.54
CA ARG A 77 -11.11 13.97 20.89
C ARG A 77 -11.89 13.21 21.97
N ALA A 78 -13.19 12.99 21.75
CA ALA A 78 -14.09 12.32 22.70
C ALA A 78 -14.01 10.78 22.61
N ALA A 79 -13.58 10.23 21.48
CA ALA A 79 -13.36 8.79 21.35
C ALA A 79 -12.16 8.38 22.23
N PRO A 80 -12.35 7.57 23.30
CA PRO A 80 -11.22 6.91 23.94
C PRO A 80 -10.51 6.09 22.87
N ALA A 81 -9.17 6.04 22.93
CA ALA A 81 -8.35 5.27 22.00
C ALA A 81 -8.76 3.80 22.04
N ALA A 82 -9.79 3.44 21.28
CA ALA A 82 -10.17 2.08 20.99
C ALA A 82 -9.08 1.56 20.05
N THR A 83 -8.02 1.05 20.68
CA THR A 83 -7.07 0.09 20.13
C THR A 83 -7.87 -0.98 19.39
N GLY A 84 -7.98 -0.86 18.07
CA GLY A 84 -8.74 -1.84 17.29
C GLY A 84 -8.71 -1.64 15.78
N SER A 85 -8.87 -0.42 15.27
CA SER A 85 -8.89 -0.24 13.82
C SER A 85 -8.58 1.20 13.42
N LEU A 86 -7.37 1.36 12.91
CA LEU A 86 -6.90 2.28 11.88
C LEU A 86 -5.38 2.17 12.03
N ALA A 87 -4.76 1.41 11.13
CA ALA A 87 -3.32 1.22 11.10
C ALA A 87 -2.65 2.59 11.31
N PRO A 88 -1.76 2.75 12.31
CA PRO A 88 -1.08 4.01 12.49
C PRO A 88 -0.41 4.33 11.16
N VAL A 89 -0.60 5.55 10.66
CA VAL A 89 0.31 6.13 9.66
C VAL A 89 1.62 6.31 10.42
N VAL A 90 2.35 5.20 10.57
CA VAL A 90 3.69 5.22 11.11
C VAL A 90 4.46 6.06 10.09
N PRO A 91 5.10 7.17 10.51
CA PRO A 91 6.00 7.88 9.61
C PRO A 91 6.94 6.83 9.01
N ILE A 92 7.22 6.91 7.71
CA ILE A 92 8.09 5.96 6.99
C ILE A 92 9.48 6.02 7.62
N ARG A 93 9.66 5.41 8.80
CA ARG A 93 10.96 5.00 9.29
C ARG A 93 11.45 4.07 8.22
N ARG A 94 12.72 4.22 7.82
CA ARG A 94 13.36 3.30 6.87
C ARG A 94 13.35 1.91 7.50
N ARG A 95 12.23 1.21 7.30
CA ARG A 95 11.97 -0.11 7.84
C ARG A 95 13.12 -0.98 7.36
N ASP A 96 13.82 -1.61 8.30
CA ASP A 96 15.01 -2.39 8.00
C ASP A 96 14.69 -3.39 6.87
N ARG A 97 15.65 -3.60 5.97
CA ARG A 97 15.50 -4.48 4.81
C ARG A 97 15.01 -5.87 5.23
N ARG A 98 15.42 -6.33 6.43
CA ARG A 98 14.98 -7.59 7.05
C ARG A 98 13.49 -7.58 7.41
N GLU A 99 13.00 -6.52 8.05
CA GLU A 99 11.58 -6.39 8.37
C GLU A 99 10.70 -6.32 7.13
N ARG A 100 11.15 -5.60 6.08
CA ARG A 100 10.44 -5.58 4.79
C ARG A 100 10.40 -6.97 4.16
N ALA A 101 11.51 -7.69 4.16
CA ALA A 101 11.57 -9.05 3.64
C ALA A 101 10.63 -10.00 4.41
N ALA A 102 10.59 -9.89 5.74
CA ALA A 102 9.70 -10.69 6.59
C ALA A 102 8.22 -10.39 6.32
N ALA A 103 7.84 -9.10 6.23
CA ALA A 103 6.48 -8.70 5.91
C ALA A 103 6.05 -9.14 4.50
N MET A 104 6.93 -9.00 3.50
CA MET A 104 6.67 -9.51 2.14
C MET A 104 6.52 -11.04 2.13
N ALA A 105 7.33 -11.77 2.89
CA ALA A 105 7.23 -13.22 3.00
C ALA A 105 5.91 -13.66 3.65
N ALA A 106 5.46 -12.94 4.69
CA ALA A 106 4.17 -13.19 5.33
C ALA A 106 3.00 -12.93 4.38
N GLY A 107 3.00 -11.79 3.68
CA GLY A 107 1.98 -11.47 2.68
C GLY A 107 1.93 -12.50 1.54
N ALA A 108 3.10 -12.97 1.07
CA ALA A 108 3.19 -13.98 0.02
C ALA A 108 2.59 -15.34 0.43
N ARG A 109 2.67 -15.71 1.72
CA ARG A 109 2.04 -16.93 2.26
C ARG A 109 0.52 -16.81 2.31
N GLY A 110 0.00 -15.68 2.80
CA GLY A 110 -1.46 -15.45 2.85
C GLY A 110 -2.10 -15.51 1.47
N ILE A 111 -1.50 -14.82 0.49
CA ILE A 111 -1.98 -14.84 -0.90
C ILE A 111 -1.89 -16.25 -1.51
N ALA A 112 -0.83 -17.01 -1.21
CA ALA A 112 -0.71 -18.39 -1.69
C ALA A 112 -1.80 -19.31 -1.11
N ALA A 113 -2.17 -19.14 0.17
CA ALA A 113 -3.26 -19.89 0.79
C ALA A 113 -4.61 -19.59 0.13
N VAL A 114 -4.89 -18.33 -0.20
CA VAL A 114 -6.11 -17.93 -0.91
C VAL A 114 -6.18 -18.56 -2.31
N TYR A 115 -5.09 -18.52 -3.08
CA TYR A 115 -5.07 -19.17 -4.40
C TYR A 115 -5.26 -20.68 -4.30
N ALA A 116 -4.61 -21.33 -3.33
CA ALA A 116 -4.80 -22.77 -3.10
C ALA A 116 -6.25 -23.12 -2.75
N ALA A 117 -6.91 -22.32 -1.91
CA ALA A 117 -8.32 -22.50 -1.56
C ALA A 117 -9.27 -22.34 -2.75
N MET A 118 -8.91 -21.50 -3.74
CA MET A 118 -9.66 -21.36 -4.99
C MET A 118 -9.36 -22.47 -6.01
N GLY A 119 -8.50 -23.44 -5.68
CA GLY A 119 -8.05 -24.48 -6.61
C GLY A 119 -6.99 -24.01 -7.61
N TRP A 120 -6.46 -22.80 -7.47
CA TRP A 120 -5.42 -22.27 -8.34
C TRP A 120 -4.05 -22.76 -7.87
N GLN A 121 -3.48 -23.73 -8.59
CA GLN A 121 -2.13 -24.20 -8.33
C GLN A 121 -1.11 -23.32 -9.07
N ARG A 122 -0.08 -22.87 -8.35
CA ARG A 122 1.06 -22.18 -8.98
C ARG A 122 1.84 -23.17 -9.84
N ASN A 123 2.26 -22.72 -11.03
CA ASN A 123 3.15 -23.51 -11.87
C ASN A 123 4.43 -23.87 -11.07
N PRO A 124 4.72 -25.18 -10.89
CA PRO A 124 5.83 -25.65 -10.08
C PRO A 124 7.19 -25.19 -10.62
N ASP A 125 7.36 -25.18 -11.94
CA ASP A 125 8.61 -24.79 -12.59
C ASP A 125 8.88 -23.30 -12.42
N HIS A 126 7.83 -22.47 -12.45
CA HIS A 126 7.95 -21.06 -12.11
C HIS A 126 8.40 -20.87 -10.65
N ALA A 127 7.86 -21.65 -9.72
CA ALA A 127 8.24 -21.57 -8.31
C ALA A 127 9.69 -22.04 -8.07
N ALA A 128 10.13 -23.10 -8.75
CA ALA A 128 11.50 -23.60 -8.68
C ALA A 128 12.50 -22.60 -9.27
N ALA A 129 12.24 -22.09 -10.48
CA ALA A 129 13.14 -21.16 -11.18
C ALA A 129 13.29 -19.81 -10.46
N ARG A 130 12.26 -19.36 -9.75
CA ARG A 130 12.32 -18.10 -8.98
C ARG A 130 13.29 -18.17 -7.79
N ARG A 131 13.72 -19.36 -7.36
CA ARG A 131 14.68 -19.54 -6.25
C ARG A 131 16.14 -19.36 -6.67
N VAL A 132 16.44 -19.49 -7.97
CA VAL A 132 17.79 -19.34 -8.51
C VAL A 132 17.95 -17.98 -9.20
N PRO A 133 19.16 -17.38 -9.20
CA PRO A 133 19.43 -16.21 -10.01
C PRO A 133 19.36 -16.54 -11.51
N CYS A 134 18.94 -15.59 -12.34
CA CYS A 134 18.91 -15.79 -13.78
C CYS A 134 20.33 -15.63 -14.37
N PRO A 135 20.91 -16.66 -15.02
CA PRO A 135 22.24 -16.55 -15.63
C PRO A 135 22.26 -15.58 -16.82
N PHE A 136 21.12 -15.39 -17.50
CA PHE A 136 20.96 -14.51 -18.66
C PHE A 136 20.79 -13.03 -18.25
N CYS A 137 19.64 -12.65 -17.68
CA CYS A 137 19.35 -11.26 -17.35
C CYS A 137 19.82 -10.80 -15.96
N LYS A 138 20.49 -11.68 -15.20
CA LYS A 138 21.01 -11.40 -13.84
C LYS A 138 19.94 -11.04 -12.79
N ALA A 139 18.66 -11.31 -13.07
CA ALA A 139 17.58 -11.18 -12.09
C ALA A 139 17.87 -12.03 -10.85
N ARG A 140 17.66 -11.45 -9.65
CA ARG A 140 17.95 -12.13 -8.38
C ARG A 140 16.87 -13.17 -8.03
N PRO A 141 17.13 -14.08 -7.07
CA PRO A 141 16.09 -14.90 -6.48
C PRO A 141 14.90 -14.03 -6.02
N GLY A 142 13.68 -14.46 -6.35
CA GLY A 142 12.45 -13.70 -6.06
C GLY A 142 12.08 -12.64 -7.10
N GLU A 143 13.00 -12.19 -7.95
CA GLU A 143 12.71 -11.20 -9.01
C GLU A 143 12.24 -11.88 -10.30
N VAL A 144 11.42 -11.19 -11.10
CA VAL A 144 10.99 -11.66 -12.43
C VAL A 144 12.09 -11.36 -13.45
N CYS A 145 12.25 -12.23 -14.45
CA CYS A 145 13.18 -11.98 -15.55
C CYS A 145 12.81 -10.71 -16.34
N SER A 146 13.82 -9.86 -16.57
CA SER A 146 13.71 -8.67 -17.42
C SER A 146 13.26 -9.05 -18.84
N PRO A 147 12.50 -8.19 -19.54
CA PRO A 147 12.14 -8.40 -20.95
C PRO A 147 13.32 -8.39 -21.92
N LEU A 148 14.56 -8.13 -21.46
CA LEU A 148 15.77 -8.17 -22.28
C LEU A 148 15.77 -9.42 -23.19
N THR A 149 15.72 -9.18 -24.50
CA THR A 149 15.81 -10.20 -25.54
C THR A 149 17.25 -10.45 -25.96
N ARG A 150 18.20 -9.63 -25.50
CA ARG A 150 19.64 -9.76 -25.75
C ARG A 150 20.46 -9.46 -24.50
N ASP A 151 21.44 -10.30 -24.17
CA ASP A 151 22.39 -10.05 -23.09
C ASP A 151 23.60 -9.22 -23.57
N ARG A 152 24.50 -8.86 -22.64
CA ARG A 152 25.74 -8.13 -22.96
C ARG A 152 26.72 -8.93 -23.84
N ALA A 153 26.57 -10.26 -23.89
CA ALA A 153 27.35 -11.14 -24.75
C ALA A 153 26.70 -11.32 -26.14
N GLY A 154 25.62 -10.60 -26.44
CA GLY A 154 24.93 -10.64 -27.72
C GLY A 154 23.99 -11.84 -27.90
N ARG A 155 23.89 -12.75 -26.92
CA ARG A 155 23.00 -13.92 -26.94
C ARG A 155 21.56 -13.48 -26.76
N ARG A 156 20.63 -14.19 -27.42
CA ARG A 156 19.20 -13.87 -27.36
C ARG A 156 18.41 -14.98 -26.68
N GLU A 157 17.59 -14.59 -25.71
CA GLU A 157 16.64 -15.49 -25.06
C GLU A 157 15.28 -14.79 -24.96
N HIS A 158 14.25 -15.43 -25.49
CA HIS A 158 12.87 -15.04 -25.24
C HIS A 158 12.38 -15.68 -23.95
N ARG A 159 11.64 -14.92 -23.14
CA ARG A 159 10.98 -15.47 -21.95
C ARG A 159 9.95 -16.50 -22.37
N ASP A 160 9.89 -17.60 -21.63
CA ASP A 160 8.81 -18.55 -21.75
C ASP A 160 7.47 -17.87 -21.44
N ARG A 161 6.42 -18.17 -22.22
CA ARG A 161 5.12 -17.48 -22.09
C ARG A 161 4.39 -17.91 -20.82
N ALA A 162 4.51 -19.17 -20.43
CA ALA A 162 3.80 -19.72 -19.28
C ALA A 162 4.41 -19.26 -17.94
N THR A 163 5.74 -19.24 -17.84
CA THR A 163 6.47 -18.92 -16.61
C THR A 163 6.99 -17.47 -16.58
N ARG A 164 7.03 -16.77 -17.72
CA ARG A 164 7.59 -15.41 -17.86
C ARG A 164 9.08 -15.34 -17.42
N MET A 165 9.77 -16.47 -17.41
CA MET A 165 11.19 -16.59 -17.07
C MET A 165 12.02 -16.92 -18.32
N HIS A 166 13.32 -16.58 -18.31
CA HIS A 166 14.23 -17.01 -19.37
C HIS A 166 14.47 -18.52 -19.30
N PRO A 167 14.57 -19.23 -20.44
CA PRO A 167 14.84 -20.67 -20.49
C PRO A 167 16.09 -21.06 -19.68
N SER A 168 17.14 -20.25 -19.72
CA SER A 168 18.35 -20.54 -18.95
C SER A 168 18.15 -20.46 -17.43
N ARG A 169 17.14 -19.74 -16.94
CA ARG A 169 16.76 -19.76 -15.52
C ARG A 169 15.94 -21.00 -15.18
N LEU A 170 15.05 -21.44 -16.08
CA LEU A 170 14.28 -22.67 -15.92
C LEU A 170 15.22 -23.89 -15.90
N ALA A 171 16.19 -23.94 -16.81
CA ALA A 171 17.19 -25.01 -16.87
C ALA A 171 18.14 -25.04 -15.66
N ALA A 172 18.42 -23.87 -15.06
CA ALA A 172 19.23 -23.77 -13.84
C ALA A 172 18.43 -24.10 -12.55
N ALA A 173 17.10 -24.21 -12.64
CA ALA A 173 16.27 -24.58 -11.52
C ALA A 173 16.48 -26.07 -11.21
N PRO A 174 16.52 -26.47 -9.92
CA PRO A 174 16.48 -27.89 -9.59
C PRO A 174 15.20 -28.50 -10.17
N PRO A 175 15.24 -29.73 -10.70
CA PRO A 175 14.07 -30.37 -11.28
C PRO A 175 12.95 -30.39 -10.26
N THR A 176 11.76 -29.94 -10.66
CA THR A 176 10.60 -30.02 -9.79
C THR A 176 10.23 -31.49 -9.65
N ARG A 177 10.62 -32.11 -8.53
CA ARG A 177 10.18 -33.47 -8.23
C ARG A 177 8.65 -33.41 -8.06
N PRO A 178 7.86 -34.16 -8.84
CA PRO A 178 6.42 -34.19 -8.63
C PRO A 178 6.17 -34.61 -7.19
N ALA A 179 5.32 -33.85 -6.49
CA ALA A 179 4.85 -34.26 -5.17
C ALA A 179 4.21 -35.64 -5.35
N ALA A 180 4.71 -36.64 -4.62
CA ALA A 180 4.13 -37.97 -4.63
C ALA A 180 2.62 -37.83 -4.37
N ALA A 181 1.82 -38.39 -5.28
CA ALA A 181 0.38 -38.42 -5.13
C ALA A 181 0.04 -39.05 -3.76
N PRO A 182 -0.91 -38.51 -2.99
CA PRO A 182 -1.35 -39.15 -1.76
C PRO A 182 -1.93 -40.51 -2.14
N THR A 183 -1.26 -41.58 -1.72
CA THR A 183 -1.80 -42.94 -1.76
C THR A 183 -3.05 -42.95 -0.91
N VAL A 184 -4.21 -43.00 -1.56
CA VAL A 184 -5.49 -43.24 -0.89
C VAL A 184 -5.49 -44.72 -0.53
N GLU A 185 -5.01 -45.04 0.66
CA GLU A 185 -5.11 -46.36 1.25
C GLU A 185 -6.58 -46.62 1.56
N THR A 186 -7.26 -47.28 0.62
CA THR A 186 -8.64 -47.73 0.78
C THR A 186 -8.59 -49.01 1.61
N THR A 187 -8.72 -48.88 2.91
CA THR A 187 -8.92 -50.02 3.82
C THR A 187 -10.28 -50.66 3.50
N ARG A 188 -10.26 -51.95 3.18
CA ARG A 188 -11.45 -52.81 3.05
C ARG A 188 -11.85 -53.38 4.39
#